data_AF-A8RUB7-F1
#
_entry.id   AF-A8RUB7-F1
#
_cell.length_a   1.000
_cell.length_b   1.000
_cell.length_c   1.000
_cell.angle_alpha   90.00
_cell.angle_beta   90.00
_cell.angle_gamma   90.00
#
_symmetry.space_group_name_H-M   'P 1'
#
loop_
_entity.id
_entity.type
_entity.pdbx_description
1 polymer ?
#
loop_
_entity_poly.entity_id
_entity_poly.type
_entity_poly.pdbx_seq_one_letter_code
_entity_poly.pdbx_strand_id
1 'polypeptide(L)' 'MSMKAGQFPNTVSFPAGDNRVLRYLKGETISLEGDEGPVKGWCLAAMEGFPLGWAKGTGMSLKNKYYPGWRWQ' A
#
# COMPACT_ATOMS: atom_id res chain seq x y z
N MET A 1 -6.30 15.68 9.08
CA MET A 1 -6.25 15.84 7.61
C MET A 1 -7.40 15.04 7.02
N SER A 2 -8.50 15.70 6.66
CA SER A 2 -9.69 15.07 6.07
C SER A 2 -9.57 15.09 4.54
N MET A 3 -9.82 13.96 3.89
CA MET A 3 -9.90 13.89 2.42
C MET A 3 -11.12 13.07 1.97
N LYS A 4 -12.03 13.74 1.25
CA LYS A 4 -12.98 13.25 0.23
C LYS A 4 -13.08 14.41 -0.78
N ALA A 5 -13.11 14.27 -2.10
CA ALA A 5 -13.73 13.26 -2.95
C ALA A 5 -12.73 12.62 -3.93
N GLY A 6 -12.98 11.35 -4.31
CA GLY A 6 -12.16 10.61 -5.28
C GLY A 6 -10.80 10.16 -4.70
N GLN A 7 -10.85 9.40 -3.61
CA GLN A 7 -9.70 8.66 -3.03
C GLN A 7 -8.77 8.20 -4.17
N PHE A 8 -7.49 8.54 -4.06
CA PHE A 8 -6.45 8.34 -5.07
C PHE A 8 -6.77 7.21 -6.07
N PRO A 9 -6.69 7.46 -7.40
CA PRO A 9 -7.10 6.47 -8.41
C PRO A 9 -6.41 5.11 -8.25
N ASN A 10 -5.24 5.09 -7.61
CA ASN A 10 -4.56 3.87 -7.19
C ASN A 10 -4.55 3.79 -5.65
N THR A 11 -5.58 3.19 -5.07
CA THR A 11 -5.58 2.80 -3.65
C THR A 11 -5.63 1.29 -3.57
N VAL A 12 -4.70 0.70 -2.83
CA VAL A 12 -4.64 -0.75 -2.61
C VAL A 12 -4.95 -1.00 -1.16
N SER A 13 -6.13 -1.59 -0.89
CA SER A 13 -6.56 -1.94 0.45
C SER A 13 -6.43 -3.44 0.66
N PHE A 14 -5.63 -3.83 1.64
CA PHE A 14 -5.45 -5.23 2.04
C PHE A 14 -6.42 -5.60 3.17
N PRO A 15 -6.83 -6.88 3.26
CA PRO A 15 -7.65 -7.34 4.37
C PRO A 15 -6.87 -7.37 5.68
N ALA A 16 -7.56 -7.16 6.80
CA ALA A 16 -6.96 -7.25 8.13
C ALA A 16 -6.54 -8.70 8.43
N GLY A 17 -5.23 -8.95 8.45
CA GLY A 17 -4.65 -10.29 8.61
C GLY A 17 -3.81 -10.75 7.42
N ASP A 18 -3.80 -10.00 6.32
CA ASP A 18 -2.86 -10.26 5.24
C ASP A 18 -1.43 -10.00 5.70
N ASN A 19 -0.54 -10.97 5.48
CA ASN A 19 0.88 -10.84 5.77
C ASN A 19 1.52 -9.67 5.00
N ARG A 20 0.91 -9.23 3.90
CA ARG A 20 1.31 -8.03 3.14
C ARG A 20 1.26 -6.75 3.99
N VAL A 21 0.32 -6.64 4.92
CA VAL A 21 0.25 -5.47 5.82
C VAL A 21 1.50 -5.42 6.70
N LEU A 22 1.90 -6.54 7.28
CA LEU A 22 3.12 -6.64 8.10
C LEU A 22 4.37 -6.38 7.27
N ARG A 23 4.47 -6.96 6.07
CA ARG A 23 5.56 -6.68 5.13
C ARG A 23 5.65 -5.19 4.80
N TYR A 24 4.51 -4.53 4.62
CA TYR A 24 4.45 -3.10 4.38
C TYR A 24 4.93 -2.30 5.60
N LEU A 25 4.52 -2.66 6.82
CA LEU A 25 4.99 -1.99 8.03
C LEU A 25 6.50 -2.20 8.28
N LYS A 26 7.05 -3.35 7.85
CA LYS A 26 8.48 -3.65 7.89
C LYS A 26 9.30 -2.93 6.81
N GLY A 27 8.66 -2.27 5.85
CA GLY A 27 9.35 -1.61 4.75
C GLY A 27 9.68 -2.53 3.56
N GLU A 28 9.14 -3.74 3.53
CA GLU A 28 9.34 -4.69 2.44
C GLU A 28 8.50 -4.31 1.20
N THR A 29 8.87 -4.88 0.05
CA THR A 29 8.12 -4.71 -1.21
C THR A 29 6.93 -5.66 -1.22
N ILE A 30 5.75 -5.14 -1.60
CA ILE A 30 4.53 -5.95 -1.71
C ILE A 30 4.37 -6.38 -3.16
N SER A 31 4.07 -7.65 -3.38
CA SER A 31 3.65 -8.14 -4.70
C SER A 31 2.12 -8.17 -4.75
N LEU A 32 1.58 -7.61 -5.81
CA LEU A 32 0.15 -7.64 -6.09
C LEU A 32 -0.23 -8.98 -6.71
N GLU A 33 -1.46 -9.42 -6.46
CA GLU A 33 -2.03 -10.59 -7.12
C GLU A 33 -2.76 -10.21 -8.42
N GLY A 34 -3.03 -11.22 -9.25
CA GLY A 34 -3.65 -11.02 -10.57
C GLY A 34 -5.00 -10.28 -10.53
N ASP A 35 -5.74 -10.43 -9.44
CA ASP A 35 -7.02 -9.75 -9.20
C ASP A 35 -6.87 -8.24 -8.93
N GLU A 36 -5.76 -7.80 -8.35
CA GLU A 36 -5.52 -6.37 -8.04
C GLU A 36 -5.04 -5.58 -9.27
N GLY A 37 -4.54 -6.30 -10.28
CA GLY A 37 -4.02 -5.73 -11.52
C GLY A 37 -2.71 -4.97 -11.36
N PRO A 38 -2.03 -4.63 -12.47
CA PRO A 38 -0.79 -3.90 -12.43
C PRO A 38 -1.01 -2.44 -12.00
N VAL A 39 -0.47 -2.06 -10.85
CA VAL A 39 -0.49 -0.67 -10.38
C VAL A 39 0.76 0.03 -10.88
N LYS A 40 0.58 1.19 -11.54
CA LYS A 40 1.68 2.01 -12.04
C LYS A 40 1.61 3.42 -11.47
N GLY A 41 2.69 3.85 -10.81
CA GLY A 41 2.78 5.18 -10.21
C GLY A 41 2.53 5.17 -8.71
N TRP A 42 2.21 6.33 -8.14
CA TRP A 42 1.97 6.45 -6.71
C TRP A 42 0.61 5.84 -6.35
N CYS A 43 0.60 5.10 -5.25
CA CYS A 43 -0.60 4.49 -4.71
C CYS A 43 -0.62 4.58 -3.18
N LEU A 44 -1.83 4.62 -2.64
CA LEU A 44 -2.04 4.60 -1.20
C LEU A 44 -2.24 3.15 -0.75
N ALA A 45 -1.39 2.68 0.16
CA ALA A 45 -1.57 1.39 0.82
C ALA A 45 -2.49 1.58 2.03
N ALA A 46 -3.52 0.75 2.13
CA ALA A 46 -4.50 0.75 3.20
C ALA A 46 -4.75 -0.67 3.74
N MET A 47 -5.27 -0.78 4.96
CA MET A 47 -5.76 -2.02 5.55
C MET A 47 -7.22 -1.81 5.96
N GLU A 48 -8.16 -2.60 5.43
CA GLU A 48 -9.61 -2.45 5.74
C GLU A 48 -10.11 -0.99 5.61
N GLY A 49 -9.59 -0.25 4.62
CA GLY A 49 -9.91 1.18 4.44
C GLY A 49 -9.14 2.15 5.34
N PHE A 50 -8.30 1.68 6.26
CA PHE A 50 -7.39 2.52 7.05
C PHE A 50 -6.08 2.79 6.30
N PRO A 51 -5.70 4.06 6.07
CA PRO A 51 -4.49 4.39 5.33
C PRO A 51 -3.23 4.07 6.14
N LEU A 52 -2.36 3.21 5.59
CA LEU A 52 -1.06 2.86 6.18
C LEU A 52 0.04 3.81 5.69
N GLY A 53 -0.02 4.20 4.41
CA GLY A 53 0.91 5.16 3.83
C GLY A 53 1.07 5.04 2.32
N TRP A 54 2.19 5.55 1.80
CA TRP A 54 2.46 5.60 0.37
C TRP A 54 3.30 4.43 -0.13
N ALA A 55 2.88 3.88 -1.26
CA ALA A 55 3.66 2.98 -2.09
C ALA A 55 3.75 3.52 -3.52
N LYS A 56 4.67 2.95 -4.30
CA LYS A 56 4.81 3.20 -5.72
C LYS A 56 4.71 1.90 -6.48
N GLY A 57 3.62 1.72 -7.22
CA GLY A 57 3.43 0.59 -8.11
C GLY A 57 4.33 0.64 -9.33
N THR A 58 4.94 -0.50 -9.64
CA THR A 58 5.77 -0.75 -10.82
C THR A 58 5.26 -1.99 -11.56
N GLY A 59 3.97 -2.03 -11.86
CA GLY A 59 3.29 -3.19 -12.44
C GLY A 59 2.72 -4.08 -11.34
N MET A 60 3.17 -5.34 -11.25
CA MET A 60 2.72 -6.33 -10.26
C MET A 60 3.40 -6.18 -8.88
N SER A 61 4.12 -5.09 -8.65
CA SER A 61 4.85 -4.87 -7.40
C SER A 61 4.67 -3.45 -6.91
N LEU A 62 4.46 -3.30 -5.61
CA LEU A 62 4.38 -2.06 -4.89
C LEU A 62 5.67 -1.85 -4.09
N LYS A 63 6.46 -0.87 -4.54
CA LYS A 63 7.60 -0.39 -3.75
C LYS A 63 7.09 0.45 -2.60
N ASN A 64 7.39 -0.02 -1.40
CA ASN A 64 7.09 0.69 -0.19
C ASN A 64 7.88 2.00 -0.09
N LYS A 65 7.19 3.10 0.21
CA LYS A 65 7.77 4.42 0.47
C LYS A 65 7.53 4.90 1.90
N TYR A 66 7.20 3.97 2.78
CA TYR A 66 7.09 4.17 4.21
C TYR A 66 8.42 4.60 4.81
N TYR A 67 8.36 5.62 5.66
CA TYR A 67 9.54 6.31 6.16
C TYR A 67 10.36 5.36 7.04
N PRO A 68 11.69 5.25 6.85
CA PRO A 68 12.54 4.33 7.59
C PRO A 68 12.41 4.40 9.10
N GLY A 69 12.26 5.62 9.66
CA GLY A 69 12.13 5.85 11.09
C GLY A 69 10.78 5.47 11.69
N TRP A 70 9.80 5.10 10.88
CA TRP A 70 8.48 4.64 11.34
C TRP A 70 8.26 3.15 11.14
N ARG A 71 9.27 2.45 10.56
CA ARG A 71 9.20 1.01 10.35
C ARG A 71 9.05 0.31 11.69
N TRP A 72 8.10 -0.60 11.72
CA TRP A 72 7.91 -1.47 12.87
C TRP A 72 9.16 -2.36 13.01
N GLN A 73 9.90 -2.21 14.12
CA GLN A 73 11.06 -3.05 14.47
C GLN A 73 10.65 -4.24 15.34
#